data_AF-A0A5B9MH42-F1
#
_entry.id   AF-A0A5B9MH42-F1
#
_cell.length_a   1.000
_cell.length_b   1.000
_cell.length_c   1.000
_cell.angle_alpha   90.00
_cell.angle_beta   90.00
_cell.angle_gamma   90.00
#
_symmetry.space_group_name_H-M   'P 1'
#
loop_
_entity.id
_entity.type
_entity.pdbx_description
1 polymer ?
#
loop_
_entity_poly.entity_id
_entity_poly.type
_entity_poly.pdbx_seq_one_letter_code
_entity_poly.pdbx_strand_id
1 'polypeptide(L)'
;MATTTASKEITEDRIYHISGHALLAMNAGFPIELLSVNGFSVADLSRISPRVQRLDEWTMIRMPELQYPPGTFPHTRLMENLCHLALAGPILELFHRGRPCTVSAIKEHEHDWRQAWTAAGFLHHDETERVAYLDRQIALGERYISLPSWQEYIGPVTRHLSTNGTMEGSDVQAIWDRIKDEHEARSRRPVCRQRIEFEIDDDVALQEQLEWEAMCDEEPDME
;
A
#
# COMPACT_ATOMS: atom_id res chain seq x y z
N MET A 1 20.38 28.67 29.44
CA MET A 1 18.96 28.84 29.09
C MET A 1 18.44 27.47 28.70
N ALA A 2 17.62 26.85 29.54
CA ALA A 2 17.01 25.56 29.23
C ALA A 2 15.80 25.84 28.33
N THR A 3 15.91 25.49 27.06
CA THR A 3 14.76 25.39 26.16
C THR A 3 13.92 24.21 26.63
N THR A 4 12.86 24.52 27.37
CA THR A 4 11.75 23.60 27.63
C THR A 4 11.14 23.24 26.29
N THR A 5 11.53 22.10 25.73
CA THR A 5 10.83 21.47 24.62
C THR A 5 9.41 21.21 25.08
N ALA A 6 8.45 21.97 24.57
CA ALA A 6 7.05 21.68 24.77
C ALA A 6 6.81 20.25 24.27
N SER A 7 6.43 19.36 25.19
CA SER A 7 5.92 18.04 24.85
C SER A 7 4.70 18.25 23.97
N LYS A 8 4.85 18.11 22.65
CA LYS A 8 3.72 18.09 21.71
C LYS A 8 2.88 16.89 22.13
N GLU A 9 1.66 17.13 22.58
CA GLU A 9 0.70 16.09 22.92
C GLU A 9 0.67 15.04 21.80
N ILE A 10 0.85 13.78 22.19
CA ILE A 10 0.81 12.64 21.28
C ILE A 10 -0.66 12.41 20.97
N THR A 11 -1.06 12.67 19.73
CA THR A 11 -2.43 12.41 19.29
C THR A 11 -2.50 11.00 18.71
N GLU A 12 -3.66 10.35 18.90
CA GLU A 12 -3.96 9.07 18.29
C GLU A 12 -3.85 9.16 16.75
N ASP A 13 -4.34 10.26 16.17
CA ASP A 13 -4.18 10.61 14.76
C ASP A 13 -2.74 10.46 14.25
N ARG A 14 -1.75 10.95 15.02
CA ARG A 14 -0.33 10.86 14.64
C ARG A 14 0.14 9.41 14.63
N ILE A 15 -0.32 8.59 15.56
CA ILE A 15 0.05 7.17 15.63
C ILE A 15 -0.48 6.43 14.39
N TYR A 16 -1.71 6.72 13.98
CA TYR A 16 -2.28 6.19 12.74
C TYR A 16 -1.52 6.68 11.50
N HIS A 17 -1.15 7.96 11.45
CA HIS A 17 -0.33 8.51 10.38
C HIS A 17 1.00 7.75 10.22
N ILE A 18 1.76 7.61 11.30
CA ILE A 18 3.04 6.88 11.30
C ILE A 18 2.86 5.41 10.89
N SER A 19 1.80 4.79 11.38
CA SER A 19 1.49 3.38 11.06
C SER A 19 1.15 3.18 9.59
N GLY A 20 0.59 4.20 8.93
CA GLY A 20 0.28 4.18 7.50
C GLY A 20 1.55 4.15 6.67
N HIS A 21 2.50 5.03 6.97
CA HIS A 21 3.83 5.00 6.36
C HIS A 21 4.55 3.68 6.62
N ALA A 22 4.52 3.17 7.85
CA ALA A 22 5.17 1.91 8.21
C ALA A 22 4.62 0.74 7.38
N LEU A 23 3.30 0.60 7.31
CA LEU A 23 2.64 -0.43 6.50
C LEU A 23 3.09 -0.39 5.06
N LEU A 24 3.05 0.78 4.43
CA LEU A 24 3.27 0.88 3.00
C LEU A 24 4.76 0.83 2.66
N ALA A 25 5.64 1.29 3.55
CA ALA A 25 7.08 1.10 3.45
C ALA A 25 7.44 -0.40 3.44
N MET A 26 6.95 -1.16 4.42
CA MET A 26 7.22 -2.59 4.51
C MET A 26 6.66 -3.36 3.30
N ASN A 27 5.44 -3.03 2.88
CA ASN A 27 4.83 -3.63 1.69
C ASN A 27 5.63 -3.35 0.40
N ALA A 28 6.16 -2.14 0.27
CA ALA A 28 6.95 -1.72 -0.88
C ALA A 28 8.44 -2.11 -0.79
N GLY A 29 8.85 -2.81 0.27
CA GLY A 29 10.21 -3.31 0.47
C GLY A 29 11.21 -2.25 0.97
N PHE A 30 10.73 -1.19 1.62
CA PHE A 30 11.54 -0.19 2.33
C PHE A 30 11.56 -0.54 3.82
N PRO A 31 12.62 -1.17 4.35
CA PRO A 31 12.66 -1.52 5.76
C PRO A 31 12.58 -0.26 6.62
N ILE A 32 11.82 -0.32 7.70
CA ILE A 32 11.85 0.76 8.69
C ILE A 32 13.22 0.77 9.39
N GLU A 33 13.75 1.96 9.64
CA GLU A 33 14.86 2.19 10.55
C GLU A 33 14.32 2.43 11.95
N LEU A 34 13.46 3.44 12.09
CA LEU A 34 12.91 3.90 13.37
C LEU A 34 11.59 4.65 13.14
N LEU A 35 10.62 4.39 14.01
CA LEU A 35 9.39 5.18 14.16
C LEU A 35 9.43 5.94 15.49
N SER A 36 8.99 7.18 15.51
CA SER A 36 8.87 7.98 16.74
C SER A 36 7.73 8.97 16.70
N VAL A 37 6.78 8.85 17.63
CA VAL A 37 5.63 9.76 17.77
C VAL A 37 6.04 11.16 18.26
N ASN A 38 7.22 11.27 18.88
CA ASN A 38 7.75 12.52 19.43
C ASN A 38 8.83 13.13 18.52
N GLY A 39 9.05 12.54 17.34
CA GLY A 39 10.14 12.90 16.44
C GLY A 39 11.49 12.34 16.91
N PHE A 40 12.54 12.66 16.15
CA PHE A 40 13.85 12.07 16.32
C PHE A 40 14.76 12.90 17.24
N SER A 41 15.46 12.23 18.16
CA SER A 41 16.50 12.87 18.96
C SER A 41 17.73 13.19 18.10
N VAL A 42 18.66 14.00 18.63
CA VAL A 42 19.95 14.27 17.96
C VAL A 42 20.73 12.97 17.71
N ALA A 43 20.64 12.00 18.62
CA ALA A 43 21.26 10.69 18.47
C ALA A 43 20.61 9.89 17.33
N ASP A 44 19.28 9.93 17.20
CA ASP A 44 18.58 9.23 16.12
C ASP A 44 18.89 9.84 14.76
N LEU A 45 18.94 11.17 14.68
CA LEU A 45 19.30 11.88 13.45
C LEU A 45 20.72 11.57 12.97
N SER A 46 21.61 11.14 13.86
CA SER A 46 22.96 10.68 13.49
C SER A 46 22.96 9.37 12.68
N ARG A 47 21.83 8.63 12.67
CA ARG A 47 21.64 7.42 11.86
C ARG A 47 21.43 7.74 10.37
N ILE A 48 21.07 8.99 10.02
CA ILE A 48 20.81 9.40 8.64
C ILE A 48 22.07 9.22 7.80
N SER A 49 21.90 8.56 6.66
CA SER A 49 22.97 8.24 5.70
C SER A 49 22.36 8.09 4.31
N PRO A 50 23.16 7.93 3.24
CA PRO A 50 22.60 7.65 1.91
C PRO A 50 21.62 6.47 1.88
N ARG A 51 21.79 5.48 2.79
CA ARG A 51 20.93 4.32 2.92
C ARG A 51 19.82 4.45 3.96
N VAL A 52 19.84 5.50 4.79
CA VAL A 52 18.87 5.73 5.87
C VAL A 52 18.34 7.15 5.73
N GLN A 53 17.09 7.29 5.34
CA GLN A 53 16.47 8.59 5.06
C GLN A 53 15.26 8.80 5.97
N ARG A 54 14.99 10.06 6.29
CA ARG A 54 13.70 10.44 6.85
C ARG A 54 12.68 10.54 5.74
N LEU A 55 11.55 9.87 5.92
CA LEU A 55 10.39 10.05 5.06
C LEU A 55 9.62 11.32 5.48
N ASP A 56 9.41 11.49 6.78
CA ASP A 56 8.70 12.62 7.40
C ASP A 56 9.36 12.99 8.75
N GLU A 57 8.61 13.67 9.63
CA GLU A 57 9.09 14.05 10.97
C GLU A 57 9.23 12.85 11.94
N TRP A 58 8.62 11.70 11.63
CA TRP A 58 8.35 10.61 12.59
C TRP A 58 8.76 9.22 12.10
N THR A 59 9.10 9.09 10.83
CA THR A 59 9.34 7.84 10.11
C THR A 59 10.69 7.90 9.40
N MET A 60 11.58 6.99 9.78
CA MET A 60 12.88 6.81 9.17
C MET A 60 12.91 5.45 8.48
N ILE A 61 13.32 5.43 7.22
CA ILE A 61 13.34 4.25 6.37
C ILE A 61 14.75 3.96 5.88
N ARG A 62 15.01 2.70 5.55
CA ARG A 62 16.18 2.24 4.83
C ARG A 62 15.87 2.16 3.35
N MET A 63 16.71 2.79 2.53
CA MET A 63 16.61 2.68 1.07
C MET A 63 17.08 1.28 0.65
N PRO A 64 16.22 0.46 0.01
CA PRO A 64 16.62 -0.86 -0.42
C PRO A 64 17.67 -0.77 -1.53
N GLU A 65 18.52 -1.80 -1.63
CA GLU A 65 19.32 -2.02 -2.84
C GLU A 65 18.35 -2.47 -3.94
N LEU A 66 17.91 -1.51 -4.75
CA LEU A 66 16.90 -1.73 -5.78
C LEU A 66 17.44 -2.64 -6.90
N GLN A 67 17.12 -3.94 -6.83
CA GLN A 67 17.29 -4.89 -7.92
C GLN A 67 15.92 -5.16 -8.56
N TYR A 68 15.66 -4.52 -9.70
CA TYR A 68 14.42 -4.73 -10.44
C TYR A 68 14.60 -5.82 -11.52
N PRO A 69 13.57 -6.66 -11.78
CA PRO A 69 13.60 -7.63 -12.87
C PRO A 69 13.88 -6.94 -14.22
N PRO A 70 14.63 -7.57 -15.13
CA PRO A 70 14.82 -7.07 -16.49
C PRO A 70 13.47 -6.78 -17.15
N GLY A 71 13.31 -5.60 -17.76
CA GLY A 71 12.09 -5.20 -18.47
C GLY A 71 11.06 -4.41 -17.64
N THR A 72 11.28 -4.23 -16.33
CA THR A 72 10.58 -3.20 -15.56
C THR A 72 11.38 -1.92 -15.62
N PHE A 73 10.76 -0.77 -15.92
CA PHE A 73 11.43 0.53 -15.77
C PHE A 73 11.63 0.77 -14.26
N PRO A 74 12.85 0.54 -13.73
CA PRO A 74 13.12 0.53 -12.29
C PRO A 74 12.64 1.81 -11.61
N HIS A 75 12.78 2.90 -12.34
CA HIS A 75 12.44 4.24 -11.91
C HIS A 75 10.93 4.47 -11.78
N THR A 76 10.12 3.96 -12.72
CA THR A 76 8.65 4.13 -12.68
C THR A 76 8.07 3.49 -11.44
N ARG A 77 8.43 2.23 -11.16
CA ARG A 77 7.97 1.51 -9.96
C ARG A 77 8.44 2.18 -8.67
N LEU A 78 9.67 2.70 -8.65
CA LEU A 78 10.16 3.46 -7.51
C LEU A 78 9.29 4.70 -7.27
N MET A 79 8.99 5.48 -8.31
CA MET A 79 8.16 6.68 -8.18
C MET A 79 6.73 6.36 -7.78
N GLU A 80 6.13 5.28 -8.30
CA GLU A 80 4.82 4.79 -7.84
C GLU A 80 4.84 4.44 -6.35
N ASN A 81 5.84 3.67 -5.90
CA ASN A 81 5.98 3.29 -4.50
C ASN A 81 6.20 4.52 -3.60
N LEU A 82 7.03 5.48 -4.01
CA LEU A 82 7.25 6.72 -3.25
C LEU A 82 5.97 7.56 -3.18
N CYS A 83 5.18 7.58 -4.25
CA CYS A 83 3.88 8.23 -4.25
C CYS A 83 2.93 7.58 -3.25
N HIS A 84 2.80 6.25 -3.27
CA HIS A 84 1.97 5.51 -2.31
C HIS A 84 2.45 5.69 -0.89
N LEU A 85 3.77 5.60 -0.67
CA LEU A 85 4.39 5.75 0.62
C LEU A 85 4.07 7.11 1.24
N ALA A 86 4.19 8.19 0.46
CA ALA A 86 3.84 9.54 0.92
C ALA A 86 2.34 9.68 1.24
N LEU A 87 1.45 9.09 0.44
CA LEU A 87 0.01 9.16 0.68
C LEU A 87 -0.46 8.30 1.88
N ALA A 88 0.30 7.29 2.26
CA ALA A 88 -0.11 6.26 3.21
C ALA A 88 -0.52 6.80 4.59
N GLY A 89 0.32 7.68 5.16
CA GLY A 89 0.10 8.26 6.47
C GLY A 89 -1.17 9.11 6.51
N PRO A 90 -1.29 10.14 5.64
CA PRO A 90 -2.50 10.95 5.53
C PRO A 90 -3.79 10.14 5.29
N ILE A 91 -3.75 9.12 4.43
CA ILE A 91 -4.93 8.28 4.16
C ILE A 91 -5.34 7.53 5.43
N LEU A 92 -4.41 6.89 6.13
CA LEU A 92 -4.75 6.13 7.34
C LEU A 92 -5.22 7.04 8.48
N GLU A 93 -4.61 8.22 8.63
CA GLU A 93 -5.05 9.23 9.60
C GLU A 93 -6.49 9.68 9.32
N LEU A 94 -6.80 10.08 8.09
CA LEU A 94 -8.14 10.53 7.71
C LEU A 94 -9.17 9.41 7.87
N PHE A 95 -8.82 8.19 7.46
CA PHE A 95 -9.66 7.00 7.63
C PHE A 95 -9.97 6.75 9.11
N HIS A 96 -8.97 6.80 9.99
CA HIS A 96 -9.16 6.65 11.43
C HIS A 96 -10.09 7.72 12.01
N ARG A 97 -9.95 8.96 11.55
CA ARG A 97 -10.79 10.10 11.97
C ARG A 97 -12.20 10.07 11.39
N GLY A 98 -12.53 9.09 10.53
CA GLY A 98 -13.79 9.04 9.80
C GLY A 98 -13.97 10.20 8.81
N ARG A 99 -12.88 10.82 8.37
CA ARG A 99 -12.88 11.89 7.36
C ARG A 99 -12.70 11.31 5.96
N PRO A 100 -13.37 11.85 4.93
CA PRO A 100 -13.17 11.41 3.56
C PRO A 100 -11.74 11.64 3.06
N CYS A 101 -11.15 10.62 2.43
CA CYS A 101 -9.86 10.71 1.77
C CYS A 101 -9.99 11.40 0.41
N THR A 102 -9.91 12.74 0.39
CA THR A 102 -9.96 13.54 -0.85
C THR A 102 -8.63 14.22 -1.11
N VAL A 103 -8.34 14.59 -2.36
CA VAL A 103 -7.17 15.41 -2.70
C VAL A 103 -7.08 16.67 -1.84
N SER A 104 -8.20 17.34 -1.58
CA SER A 104 -8.22 18.54 -0.73
C SER A 104 -7.82 18.25 0.71
N ALA A 105 -8.29 17.13 1.27
CA ALA A 105 -7.96 16.73 2.64
C ALA A 105 -6.49 16.30 2.75
N ILE A 106 -5.98 15.52 1.79
CA ILE A 106 -4.58 15.08 1.78
C ILE A 106 -3.63 16.27 1.63
N LYS A 107 -4.01 17.31 0.88
CA LYS A 107 -3.22 18.55 0.75
C LYS A 107 -3.01 19.28 2.07
N GLU A 108 -3.85 19.06 3.09
CA GLU A 108 -3.64 19.59 4.45
C GLU A 108 -2.33 19.04 5.07
N HIS A 109 -1.85 17.88 4.60
CA HIS A 109 -0.58 17.26 4.95
C HIS A 109 0.51 17.72 3.97
N GLU A 110 0.96 18.97 4.10
CA GLU A 110 1.79 19.64 3.08
C GLU A 110 3.07 18.88 2.70
N HIS A 111 3.74 18.26 3.68
CA HIS A 111 4.99 17.52 3.46
C HIS A 111 4.74 16.27 2.61
N ASP A 112 3.77 15.46 2.99
CA ASP A 112 3.37 14.25 2.29
C ASP A 112 2.82 14.55 0.91
N TRP A 113 1.96 15.57 0.80
CA TRP A 113 1.46 16.01 -0.49
C TRP A 113 2.57 16.46 -1.42
N ARG A 114 3.57 17.21 -0.92
CA ARG A 114 4.71 17.65 -1.74
C ARG A 114 5.54 16.46 -2.25
N GLN A 115 5.75 15.45 -1.40
CA GLN A 115 6.45 14.22 -1.80
C GLN A 115 5.66 13.44 -2.86
N ALA A 116 4.36 13.20 -2.61
CA ALA A 116 3.48 12.53 -3.57
C ALA A 116 3.39 13.28 -4.90
N TRP A 117 3.26 14.60 -4.86
CA TRP A 117 3.23 15.47 -6.04
C TRP A 117 4.53 15.41 -6.85
N THR A 118 5.67 15.40 -6.16
CA THR A 118 6.99 15.31 -6.80
C THR A 118 7.16 13.95 -7.48
N ALA A 119 6.86 12.86 -6.77
CA ALA A 119 6.93 11.50 -7.32
C ALA A 119 5.99 11.31 -8.52
N ALA A 120 4.73 11.76 -8.39
CA ALA A 120 3.76 11.72 -9.47
C ALA A 120 4.16 12.60 -10.67
N GLY A 121 4.96 13.65 -10.46
CA GLY A 121 5.50 14.49 -11.53
C GLY A 121 6.48 13.80 -12.45
N PHE A 122 7.17 12.75 -11.97
CA PHE A 122 7.99 11.89 -12.82
C PHE A 122 7.15 10.95 -13.70
N LEU A 123 5.93 10.65 -13.28
CA LEU A 123 5.00 9.76 -13.98
C LEU A 123 4.11 10.53 -14.97
N HIS A 124 3.64 11.70 -14.54
CA HIS A 124 2.71 12.56 -15.26
C HIS A 124 3.20 14.02 -15.25
N HIS A 125 3.69 14.47 -16.39
CA HIS A 125 4.22 15.82 -16.55
C HIS A 125 3.11 16.87 -16.54
N ASP A 126 1.96 16.57 -17.16
CA ASP A 126 0.77 17.41 -17.12
C ASP A 126 0.15 17.43 -15.72
N GLU A 127 -0.18 18.62 -15.22
CA GLU A 127 -0.71 18.79 -13.87
C GLU A 127 -2.11 18.19 -13.70
N THR A 128 -2.96 18.25 -14.75
CA THR A 128 -4.32 17.70 -14.71
C THR A 128 -4.27 16.19 -14.62
N GLU A 129 -3.43 15.55 -15.44
CA GLU A 129 -3.19 14.11 -15.37
C GLU A 129 -2.60 13.69 -14.02
N ARG A 130 -1.68 14.49 -13.47
CA ARG A 130 -1.07 14.22 -12.16
C ARG A 130 -2.09 14.27 -11.03
N VAL A 131 -2.96 15.28 -11.01
CA VAL A 131 -4.06 15.36 -10.04
C VAL A 131 -4.98 14.15 -10.17
N ALA A 132 -5.39 13.80 -11.40
CA ALA A 132 -6.25 12.65 -11.64
C ALA A 132 -5.59 11.31 -11.23
N TYR A 133 -4.27 11.19 -11.42
CA TYR A 133 -3.50 10.06 -10.93
C TYR A 133 -3.51 9.98 -9.41
N LEU A 134 -3.18 11.08 -8.72
CA LEU A 134 -3.14 11.13 -7.25
C LEU A 134 -4.51 10.84 -6.64
N ASP A 135 -5.59 11.38 -7.23
CA ASP A 135 -6.96 11.10 -6.80
C ASP A 135 -7.29 9.59 -6.86
N ARG A 136 -6.92 8.93 -7.96
CA ARG A 136 -7.04 7.46 -8.07
C ARG A 136 -6.21 6.72 -7.04
N GLN A 137 -4.97 7.16 -6.78
CA GLN A 137 -4.12 6.50 -5.78
C GLN A 137 -4.64 6.68 -4.36
N ILE A 138 -5.25 7.82 -4.04
CA ILE A 138 -5.91 8.07 -2.76
C ILE A 138 -7.08 7.10 -2.57
N ALA A 139 -7.97 7.00 -3.56
CA ALA A 139 -9.10 6.08 -3.51
C ALA A 139 -8.67 4.60 -3.40
N LEU A 140 -7.62 4.20 -4.12
CA LEU A 140 -7.05 2.86 -4.01
C LEU A 140 -6.45 2.62 -2.62
N GLY A 141 -5.69 3.57 -2.09
CA GLY A 141 -5.09 3.48 -0.76
C GLY A 141 -6.12 3.35 0.35
N GLU A 142 -7.18 4.17 0.31
CA GLU A 142 -8.30 4.10 1.25
C GLU A 142 -8.96 2.72 1.23
N ARG A 143 -9.24 2.20 0.02
CA ARG A 143 -9.80 0.87 -0.17
C ARG A 143 -8.89 -0.22 0.41
N TYR A 144 -7.58 -0.17 0.15
CA TYR A 144 -6.65 -1.16 0.69
C TYR A 144 -6.55 -1.10 2.21
N ILE A 145 -6.43 0.09 2.78
CA ILE A 145 -6.38 0.28 4.24
C ILE A 145 -7.65 -0.26 4.90
N SER A 146 -8.82 -0.17 4.26
CA SER A 146 -10.06 -0.71 4.79
C SER A 146 -10.10 -2.26 4.84
N LEU A 147 -9.19 -2.95 4.15
CA LEU A 147 -9.18 -4.41 4.11
C LEU A 147 -8.77 -5.00 5.46
N PRO A 148 -9.43 -6.09 5.93
CA PRO A 148 -9.07 -6.75 7.19
C PRO A 148 -7.60 -7.18 7.25
N SER A 149 -7.03 -7.63 6.13
CA SER A 149 -5.63 -8.05 6.05
C SER A 149 -4.64 -6.90 6.32
N TRP A 150 -4.97 -5.67 5.96
CA TRP A 150 -4.16 -4.49 6.23
C TRP A 150 -4.34 -4.03 7.68
N GLN A 151 -5.57 -4.12 8.20
CA GLN A 151 -5.87 -3.82 9.60
C GLN A 151 -5.17 -4.77 10.59
N GLU A 152 -5.01 -6.04 10.22
CA GLU A 152 -4.22 -7.03 11.00
C GLU A 152 -2.76 -6.56 11.22
N TYR A 153 -2.20 -5.77 10.29
CA TYR A 153 -0.87 -5.15 10.42
C TYR A 153 -0.88 -3.82 11.18
N ILE A 154 -1.84 -2.95 10.87
CA ILE A 154 -1.94 -1.62 11.49
C ILE A 154 -2.13 -1.72 13.01
N GLY A 155 -2.97 -2.64 13.48
CA GLY A 155 -3.31 -2.77 14.90
C GLY A 155 -2.11 -3.02 15.84
N PRO A 156 -1.22 -3.98 15.54
CA PRO A 156 -0.01 -4.19 16.32
C PRO A 156 0.97 -3.01 16.33
N VAL A 157 1.19 -2.34 15.19
CA VAL A 157 2.10 -1.18 15.09
C VAL A 157 1.55 0.01 15.87
N THR A 158 0.28 0.36 15.65
CA THR A 158 -0.41 1.43 16.39
C THR A 158 -0.35 1.19 17.89
N ARG A 159 -0.71 -0.01 18.37
CA ARG A 159 -0.65 -0.37 19.80
C ARG A 159 0.76 -0.22 20.38
N HIS A 160 1.79 -0.64 19.64
CA HIS A 160 3.18 -0.51 20.10
C HIS A 160 3.54 0.97 20.25
N LEU A 161 3.24 1.79 19.23
CA LEU A 161 3.52 3.22 19.25
C LEU A 161 2.73 3.97 20.34
N SER A 162 1.47 3.62 20.58
CA SER A 162 0.68 4.18 21.69
C SER A 162 1.29 3.89 23.06
N THR A 163 1.92 2.73 23.22
CA THR A 163 2.49 2.29 24.50
C THR A 163 3.89 2.83 24.72
N ASN A 164 4.74 2.76 23.70
CA ASN A 164 6.18 2.99 23.83
C ASN A 164 6.64 4.33 23.22
N GLY A 165 5.82 4.95 22.36
CA GLY A 165 6.15 6.19 21.65
C GLY A 165 7.22 6.05 20.55
N THR A 166 8.01 4.99 20.57
CA THR A 166 9.02 4.68 19.56
C THR A 166 8.97 3.21 19.19
N MET A 167 9.42 2.87 18.00
CA MET A 167 9.51 1.48 17.54
C MET A 167 10.70 1.30 16.61
N GLU A 168 11.60 0.37 16.94
CA GLU A 168 12.76 0.07 16.11
C GLU A 168 12.34 -0.74 14.88
N GLY A 169 13.08 -0.58 13.78
CA GLY A 169 12.78 -1.26 12.52
C GLY A 169 12.70 -2.79 12.61
N SER A 170 13.49 -3.40 13.51
CA SER A 170 13.45 -4.85 13.76
C SER A 170 12.10 -5.32 14.32
N ASP A 171 11.47 -4.51 15.17
CA ASP A 171 10.17 -4.86 15.75
C ASP A 171 9.06 -4.74 14.70
N VAL A 172 9.15 -3.72 13.84
CA VAL A 172 8.27 -3.55 12.68
C VAL A 172 8.39 -4.73 11.72
N GLN A 173 9.61 -5.18 11.44
CA GLN A 173 9.89 -6.36 10.62
C GLN A 173 9.32 -7.63 11.24
N ALA A 174 9.52 -7.84 12.55
CA ALA A 174 8.99 -9.02 13.24
C ALA A 174 7.45 -9.10 13.18
N ILE A 175 6.76 -7.96 13.28
CA ILE A 175 5.30 -7.90 13.08
C ILE A 175 4.93 -8.25 11.64
N TRP A 176 5.63 -7.67 10.67
CA TRP A 176 5.40 -7.91 9.24
C TRP A 176 5.56 -9.40 8.90
N ASP A 177 6.67 -10.01 9.30
CA ASP A 177 6.98 -11.41 9.01
C ASP A 177 5.97 -12.35 9.65
N ARG A 178 5.61 -12.12 10.92
CA ARG A 178 4.57 -12.92 11.61
C ARG A 178 3.25 -12.90 10.84
N ILE A 179 2.78 -11.73 10.43
CA ILE A 179 1.49 -11.58 9.75
C ILE A 179 1.56 -12.21 8.36
N LYS A 180 2.65 -12.00 7.64
CA LYS A 180 2.89 -12.62 6.34
C LYS A 180 2.85 -14.15 6.45
N ASP A 181 3.53 -14.72 7.44
CA ASP A 181 3.54 -16.17 7.68
C ASP A 181 2.14 -16.70 8.02
N GLU A 182 1.37 -15.98 8.84
CA GLU A 182 -0.02 -16.30 9.16
C GLU A 182 -0.93 -16.27 7.91
N HIS A 183 -0.72 -15.29 7.02
CA HIS A 183 -1.46 -15.18 5.77
C HIS A 183 -1.11 -16.33 4.83
N GLU A 184 0.17 -16.61 4.64
CA GLU A 184 0.62 -17.75 3.84
C GLU A 184 0.09 -19.08 4.39
N ALA A 185 0.09 -19.26 5.71
CA ALA A 185 -0.47 -20.43 6.36
C ALA A 185 -1.99 -20.56 6.12
N ARG A 186 -2.75 -19.45 6.12
CA ARG A 186 -4.19 -19.45 5.76
C ARG A 186 -4.41 -19.82 4.30
N SER A 187 -3.61 -19.26 3.38
CA SER A 187 -3.70 -19.54 1.94
C SER A 187 -3.32 -20.98 1.58
N ARG A 188 -2.44 -21.62 2.35
CA ARG A 188 -2.04 -23.02 2.16
C ARG A 188 -3.01 -24.04 2.79
N ARG A 189 -4.05 -23.59 3.52
CA ARG A 189 -5.09 -24.52 4.00
C ARG A 189 -5.85 -25.06 2.78
N PRO A 190 -6.07 -26.37 2.68
CA PRO A 190 -6.91 -26.91 1.61
C PRO A 190 -8.27 -26.23 1.72
N VAL A 191 -8.61 -25.43 0.71
CA VAL A 191 -9.98 -24.94 0.55
C VAL A 191 -10.82 -26.19 0.43
N CYS A 192 -11.68 -26.47 1.41
CA CYS A 192 -12.83 -27.35 1.19
C CYS A 192 -13.62 -26.69 0.06
N ARG A 193 -13.32 -27.09 -1.17
CA ARG A 193 -14.14 -26.84 -2.35
C ARG A 193 -15.45 -27.58 -2.10
N GLN A 194 -16.35 -26.98 -1.33
CA GLN A 194 -17.76 -27.21 -1.62
C GLN A 194 -17.94 -26.72 -3.05
N ARG A 195 -18.14 -27.69 -3.94
CA ARG A 195 -18.41 -27.53 -5.37
C ARG A 195 -19.36 -26.34 -5.55
N ILE A 196 -18.84 -25.25 -6.11
CA ILE A 196 -19.69 -24.39 -6.92
C ILE A 196 -19.85 -25.19 -8.21
N GLU A 197 -20.84 -26.07 -8.24
CA GLU A 197 -21.35 -26.63 -9.49
C GLU A 197 -21.99 -25.46 -10.23
N PHE A 198 -21.27 -24.91 -11.19
CA PHE A 198 -21.92 -24.30 -12.34
C PHE A 198 -22.53 -25.48 -13.11
N GLU A 199 -23.83 -25.69 -12.97
CA GLU A 199 -24.61 -26.41 -13.98
C GLU A 199 -24.47 -25.59 -15.27
N ILE A 200 -23.50 -25.97 -16.09
CA ILE A 200 -23.50 -25.66 -17.51
C ILE A 200 -24.43 -26.72 -18.10
N ASP A 201 -25.58 -26.27 -18.57
CA ASP A 201 -26.58 -27.08 -19.24
C ASP A 201 -26.00 -27.51 -20.61
N ASP A 202 -25.22 -28.60 -20.62
CA ASP A 202 -24.50 -29.12 -21.79
C ASP A 202 -25.44 -29.70 -22.87
N ASP A 203 -26.76 -29.72 -22.63
CA ASP A 203 -27.75 -30.26 -23.58
C ASP A 203 -28.08 -29.30 -24.74
N VAL A 204 -27.82 -27.99 -24.63
CA VAL A 204 -28.13 -27.03 -25.71
C VAL A 204 -27.05 -26.99 -26.79
N ALA A 205 -25.79 -27.23 -26.43
CA ALA A 205 -24.65 -27.11 -27.36
C ALA A 205 -24.51 -28.31 -28.32
N LEU A 206 -25.01 -29.49 -27.92
CA LEU A 206 -24.95 -30.71 -28.75
C LEU A 206 -26.02 -30.73 -29.85
N GLN A 207 -27.14 -30.03 -29.66
CA GLN A 207 -28.20 -29.97 -30.67
C GLN A 207 -27.85 -29.04 -31.84
N GLU A 208 -27.23 -27.88 -31.58
CA GLU A 208 -26.83 -26.94 -32.64
C GLU A 208 -25.68 -27.48 -33.52
N GLN A 209 -24.80 -28.33 -32.97
CA GLN A 209 -23.67 -28.89 -33.73
C GLN A 209 -24.11 -30.02 -34.67
N LEU A 210 -25.12 -30.82 -34.30
CA LEU A 210 -25.67 -31.87 -35.15
C LEU A 210 -26.54 -31.33 -36.30
N GLU A 211 -27.22 -30.19 -36.10
CA GLU A 211 -27.98 -29.53 -37.18
C GLU A 211 -27.06 -28.88 -38.22
N TRP A 212 -25.88 -28.39 -37.82
CA TRP A 212 -24.91 -27.79 -38.74
C TRP A 212 -24.21 -28.82 -39.65
N GLU A 213 -23.88 -30.00 -39.11
CA GLU A 213 -23.24 -31.07 -39.88
C GLU A 213 -24.22 -31.72 -40.87
N ALA A 214 -25.52 -31.84 -40.53
CA ALA A 214 -26.54 -32.34 -41.46
C ALA A 214 -26.86 -31.37 -42.62
N MET A 215 -26.53 -30.08 -42.48
CA MET A 215 -26.73 -29.06 -43.51
C MET A 215 -25.58 -28.97 -44.53
N CYS A 216 -24.44 -29.61 -44.27
CA CYS A 216 -23.23 -29.47 -45.09
C CYS A 216 -22.96 -30.62 -46.07
N ASP A 217 -23.81 -31.67 -46.09
CA ASP A 217 -23.63 -32.87 -46.94
C ASP A 217 -24.51 -32.88 -48.22
N GLU A 218 -25.23 -31.81 -48.54
CA GLU A 218 -25.91 -31.65 -49.83
C GLU A 218 -25.13 -30.69 -50.76
N GLU A 219 -24.04 -31.16 -51.38
CA GLU A 219 -23.54 -30.52 -52.60
C GLU A 219 -24.43 -30.92 -53.79
N PRO A 220 -25.01 -29.97 -54.54
CA PRO A 220 -25.67 -30.28 -55.79
C PRO A 220 -24.63 -30.56 -56.88
N ASP A 221 -24.69 -31.76 -57.46
CA ASP A 221 -24.04 -32.12 -58.72
C ASP A 221 -24.30 -31.04 -59.77
N MET A 222 -23.24 -30.43 -60.30
CA MET A 222 -23.30 -29.50 -61.41
C MET A 222 -22.30 -29.96 -62.48
N GLU A 223 -22.87 -30.44 -63.59
CA GLU A 223 -22.23 -30.76 -64.88
C GLU A 223 -21.40 -29.60 -65.48
#